data_AF-A0AA51Y8U1-F1
#
_entry.id   AF-A0AA51Y8U1-F1
#
_cell.length_a   1.000
_cell.length_b   1.000
_cell.length_c   1.000
_cell.angle_alpha   90.00
_cell.angle_beta   90.00
_cell.angle_gamma   90.00
#
_symmetry.space_group_name_H-M   'P 1'
#
loop_
_entity.id
_entity.type
_entity.pdbx_description
1 polymer ?
#
loop_
_entity_poly.entity_id
_entity_poly.type
_entity_poly.pdbx_seq_one_letter_code
_entity_poly.pdbx_strand_id
1 'polypeptide(L)' 'MTSQTYITSLERRHQDLERKINEEMRHPSRDALLIAALKRKKLEVKDQMAQANRDVAH' A
#
# COMPACT_ATOMS: atom_id res chain seq x y z
N MET A 1 1.35 11.31 20.48
CA MET A 1 0.15 11.17 19.60
C MET A 1 0.48 11.56 18.15
N THR A 2 1.53 11.00 17.55
CA THR A 2 1.97 11.36 16.19
C THR A 2 2.19 10.11 15.33
N SER A 3 2.71 9.03 15.92
CA SER A 3 2.97 7.77 15.22
C SER A 3 1.69 7.05 14.77
N GLN A 4 0.62 7.13 15.56
CA GLN A 4 -0.68 6.53 15.19
C GLN A 4 -1.28 7.18 13.93
N THR A 5 -1.21 8.51 13.83
CA THR A 5 -1.71 9.26 12.66
C THR A 5 -0.91 8.92 11.40
N TYR A 6 0.41 8.73 11.55
CA TYR A 6 1.27 8.34 10.44
C TYR A 6 0.91 6.94 9.91
N ILE A 7 0.73 5.95 10.79
CA ILE A 7 0.31 4.60 10.41
C ILE A 7 -1.06 4.62 9.70
N THR A 8 -2.04 5.32 10.25
CA THR A 8 -3.38 5.42 9.62
C THR A 8 -3.34 6.05 8.22
N SER A 9 -2.44 7.02 7.99
CA SER A 9 -2.26 7.61 6.67
C SER A 9 -1.64 6.62 5.66
N LEU A 10 -0.69 5.81 6.11
CA LEU A 10 -0.06 4.76 5.30
C LEU A 10 -1.06 3.62 5.00
N GLU A 11 -1.85 3.20 5.99
CA GLU A 11 -2.90 2.19 5.83
C GLU A 11 -3.94 2.62 4.79
N ARG A 12 -4.41 3.87 4.83
CA ARG A 12 -5.31 4.40 3.79
C ARG A 12 -4.68 4.30 2.41
N ARG A 13 -3.40 4.67 2.28
CA ARG A 13 -2.66 4.63 1.01
C ARG A 13 -2.50 3.20 0.51
N HIS A 14 -2.25 2.25 1.41
CA HIS A 14 -2.20 0.83 1.11
C HIS A 14 -3.55 0.31 0.62
N GLN A 15 -4.65 0.66 1.31
CA GLN A 15 -6.00 0.27 0.93
C GLN A 15 -6.37 0.77 -0.47
N ASP A 16 -6.01 2.01 -0.80
CA ASP A 16 -6.24 2.61 -2.12
C ASP A 16 -5.48 1.86 -3.22
N LEU A 17 -4.22 1.49 -2.96
CA LEU A 17 -3.41 0.69 -3.87
C LEU A 17 -3.98 -0.72 -4.05
N GLU A 18 -4.42 -1.38 -2.97
CA GLU A 18 -5.06 -2.69 -3.04
C GLU A 18 -6.36 -2.67 -3.83
N ARG A 19 -7.17 -1.61 -3.66
CA ARG A 19 -8.41 -1.45 -4.41
C ARG A 19 -8.14 -1.30 -5.90
N LYS A 20 -7.18 -0.45 -6.29
CA LYS A 20 -6.74 -0.29 -7.69
C LYS A 20 -6.20 -1.57 -8.29
N ILE A 21 -5.38 -2.32 -7.53
CA ILE A 21 -4.88 -3.63 -7.99
C ILE A 21 -6.04 -4.60 -8.22
N ASN A 22 -6.99 -4.67 -7.29
CA ASN A 22 -8.15 -5.57 -7.43
C ASN A 22 -9.06 -5.17 -8.59
N GLU A 23 -9.29 -3.88 -8.81
CA GLU A 23 -10.05 -3.39 -9.96
C GLU A 23 -9.36 -3.75 -11.27
N GLU A 24 -8.05 -3.52 -11.40
CA GLU A 24 -7.33 -3.92 -12.60
C GLU A 24 -7.21 -5.43 -12.78
N MET A 25 -7.12 -6.18 -11.69
CA MET A 25 -7.20 -7.63 -11.76
C MET A 25 -8.62 -8.09 -12.12
N ARG A 26 -9.67 -7.30 -11.95
CA ARG A 26 -11.03 -7.69 -12.38
C ARG A 26 -11.32 -7.29 -13.82
N HIS A 27 -10.61 -6.30 -14.36
CA HIS A 27 -10.76 -5.89 -15.74
C HIS A 27 -10.29 -7.00 -16.71
N PRO A 28 -11.00 -7.24 -17.83
CA PRO A 28 -10.59 -8.24 -18.82
C PRO A 28 -9.37 -7.80 -19.65
N SER A 29 -9.15 -6.49 -19.83
CA SER A 29 -7.90 -5.92 -20.34
C SER A 29 -6.94 -5.62 -19.20
N ARG A 30 -6.52 -6.68 -18.49
CA ARG A 30 -5.59 -6.55 -17.37
C ARG A 30 -4.28 -5.93 -17.85
N ASP A 31 -4.01 -4.72 -17.40
CA ASP A 31 -2.77 -4.04 -17.75
C ASP A 31 -1.63 -4.56 -16.86
N ALA A 32 -0.95 -5.61 -17.34
CA ALA A 32 0.07 -6.32 -16.56
C ALA A 32 1.21 -5.39 -16.08
N LEU A 33 1.53 -4.36 -16.86
CA LEU A 33 2.50 -3.32 -16.50
C LEU A 33 1.99 -2.47 -15.31
N LEU A 34 0.71 -2.08 -15.33
CA LEU A 34 0.11 -1.31 -14.25
C LEU A 34 0.02 -2.14 -12.97
N ILE A 35 -0.40 -3.41 -13.06
CA ILE A 35 -0.44 -4.35 -11.93
C ILE A 35 0.96 -4.54 -11.33
N ALA A 36 1.99 -4.68 -12.17
CA ALA A 36 3.38 -4.79 -11.70
C ALA A 36 3.84 -3.53 -10.97
N ALA A 37 3.56 -2.35 -11.52
CA ALA A 37 3.89 -1.07 -10.90
C ALA A 37 3.14 -0.86 -9.57
N LEU A 38 1.84 -1.21 -9.52
CA LEU A 38 1.03 -1.12 -8.31
C LEU A 38 1.47 -2.10 -7.23
N LYS A 39 1.81 -3.34 -7.59
CA LYS A 39 2.39 -4.33 -6.65
C LYS A 39 3.70 -3.83 -6.06
N ARG A 40 4.56 -3.20 -6.86
CA ARG A 40 5.84 -2.63 -6.42
C ARG A 40 5.62 -1.51 -5.41
N LYS A 41 4.71 -0.57 -5.72
CA LYS A 41 4.28 0.50 -4.79
C LYS A 41 3.66 -0.06 -3.51
N LYS A 42 2.82 -1.11 -3.61
CA LYS A 42 2.23 -1.78 -2.45
C LYS A 42 3.32 -2.35 -1.54
N LEU A 43 4.36 -2.94 -2.12
CA LEU A 43 5.48 -3.50 -1.36
C LEU A 43 6.26 -2.39 -0.62
N GLU A 44 6.57 -1.29 -1.30
CA GLU A 44 7.22 -0.12 -0.67
C GLU A 44 6.38 0.46 0.48
N VAL A 45 5.06 0.64 0.29
CA VAL A 45 4.17 1.14 1.35
C VAL A 45 4.11 0.16 2.53
N LYS A 46 4.13 -1.14 2.26
CA LYS A 46 4.16 -2.17 3.30
C LYS A 46 5.47 -2.14 4.09
N ASP A 47 6.62 -1.94 3.43
CA ASP A 47 7.91 -1.77 4.10
C ASP A 47 7.94 -0.48 4.93
N GLN A 48 7.41 0.62 4.40
CA GLN A 48 7.26 1.88 5.14
C GLN A 48 6.36 1.72 6.37
N MET A 49 5.26 0.97 6.26
CA MET A 49 4.41 0.64 7.41
C MET A 49 5.13 -0.23 8.44
N ALA A 50 5.88 -1.24 7.99
CA ALA A 50 6.64 -2.11 8.88
C ALA A 50 7.72 -1.33 9.64
N GLN A 51 8.39 -0.41 8.96
CA GLN A 51 9.35 0.50 9.57
C GLN A 51 8.68 1.45 10.55
N ALA A 52 7.58 2.09 10.15
CA ALA A 52 6.80 2.98 11.02
C ALA A 52 6.35 2.26 12.29
N ASN A 53 5.86 1.02 12.16
CA ASN A 53 5.38 0.23 13.28
C ASN A 53 6.53 -0.18 14.23
N ARG A 54 7.73 -0.46 13.70
CA ARG A 54 8.93 -0.68 14.52
C ARG A 54 9.32 0.57 15.32
N ASP A 55 9.20 1.75 14.71
CA ASP A 55 9.49 3.04 15.36
C ASP A 55 8.51 3.34 16.51
N VAL A 56 7.25 2.91 16.43
CA VAL A 56 6.25 3.11 17.51
C VAL A 56 6.47 2.17 18.69
N ALA A 57 7.11 1.03 18.46
CA ALA A 57 7.34 0.01 19.49
C ALA A 57 8.58 0.28 20.36
N HIS A 58 9.34 1.35 20.08
CA HIS A 58 10.50 1.79 20.85
C HIS A 58 10.16 2.96 21.78
#